data_AF-A0A8X6R2J4-F1
#
_entry.id   AF-A0A8X6R2J4-F1
#
_cell.length_a   1.000
_cell.length_b   1.000
_cell.length_c   1.000
_cell.angle_alpha   90.00
_cell.angle_beta   90.00
_cell.angle_gamma   90.00
#
_symmetry.space_group_name_H-M   'P 1'
#
loop_
_entity.id
_entity.type
_entity.pdbx_description
1 polymer ?
#
loop_
_entity_poly.entity_id
_entity_poly.type
_entity_poly.pdbx_seq_one_letter_code
_entity_poly.pdbx_strand_id
1 'polypeptide(L)'
;MQSQKNSDGIFPDKTELLKEIESLRKQVELLRNRPPQPPLPQIDPSIAAVLSTLIETQKQLLGRQTNQNVIQITSANDTANSIQIFKGDIIDNAFEWINEVERISTLAHWSNELKLTNAISRISGSAKNWQLTTGKNFNDWTVWKTAFASRFKRHITMQEFLAH
;
A
#
# COMPACT_ATOMS: atom_id res chain seq x y z
N MET A 1 -28.17 31.18 -18.94
CA MET A 1 -28.81 30.94 -20.26
C MET A 1 -27.77 30.30 -21.17
N GLN A 2 -28.17 29.25 -21.88
CA GLN A 2 -27.35 28.42 -22.78
C GLN A 2 -26.91 29.13 -24.07
N SER A 3 -25.74 28.73 -24.61
CA SER A 3 -25.44 28.34 -26.01
C SER A 3 -23.91 28.15 -26.15
N GLN A 4 -23.36 26.94 -26.39
CA GLN A 4 -23.05 26.33 -27.71
C GLN A 4 -22.40 27.34 -28.69
N LYS A 5 -21.31 27.09 -29.42
CA LYS A 5 -20.64 25.90 -29.98
C LYS A 5 -19.34 26.48 -30.63
N ASN A 6 -18.17 25.83 -30.61
CA ASN A 6 -17.69 25.07 -31.76
C ASN A 6 -16.32 24.43 -31.42
N SER A 7 -16.27 23.13 -31.63
CA SER A 7 -15.07 22.32 -31.70
C SER A 7 -14.42 22.52 -33.06
N ASP A 8 -13.26 23.18 -33.11
CA ASP A 8 -12.40 23.18 -34.28
C ASP A 8 -11.74 21.80 -34.41
N GLY A 9 -12.46 20.88 -35.04
CA GLY A 9 -11.85 19.69 -35.61
C GLY A 9 -10.99 20.12 -36.78
N ILE A 10 -9.67 20.06 -36.62
CA ILE A 10 -8.71 20.19 -37.71
C ILE A 10 -9.04 19.05 -38.70
N PHE A 11 -9.73 19.39 -39.78
CA PHE A 11 -9.92 18.46 -40.88
C PHE A 11 -8.54 18.20 -41.50
N PRO A 12 -8.08 16.93 -41.59
CA PRO A 12 -6.81 16.63 -42.22
C PRO A 12 -6.85 17.09 -43.68
N ASP A 13 -5.74 17.69 -44.13
CA ASP A 13 -5.64 18.26 -45.47
C ASP A 13 -5.99 17.20 -46.51
N LYS A 14 -6.80 17.57 -47.51
CA LYS A 14 -7.25 16.66 -48.57
C LYS A 14 -6.07 15.97 -49.26
N THR A 15 -4.94 16.67 -49.36
CA THR A 15 -3.69 16.14 -49.93
C THR A 15 -3.07 15.06 -49.05
N GLU A 16 -3.18 15.18 -47.73
CA GLU A 16 -2.66 14.24 -46.75
C GLU A 16 -3.48 12.94 -46.75
N LEU A 17 -4.82 13.07 -46.76
CA LEU A 17 -5.72 11.93 -46.89
C LEU A 17 -5.51 11.15 -48.20
N LEU A 18 -5.26 11.85 -49.31
CA LEU A 18 -4.97 11.20 -50.59
C LEU A 18 -3.67 10.40 -50.54
N LYS A 19 -2.62 10.94 -49.92
CA LYS A 19 -1.35 10.22 -49.72
C LYS A 19 -1.53 8.99 -48.83
N GLU A 20 -2.34 9.09 -47.78
CA GLU A 20 -2.62 7.98 -46.88
C GLU A 20 -3.38 6.86 -47.60
N ILE A 21 -4.41 7.20 -48.38
CA ILE A 21 -5.17 6.24 -49.18
C ILE A 21 -4.26 5.52 -50.19
N GLU A 22 -3.35 6.25 -50.84
CA GLU A 22 -2.42 5.66 -51.80
C GLU A 22 -1.40 4.73 -51.13
N SER A 23 -0.90 5.10 -49.95
CA SER A 23 -0.04 4.26 -49.12
C SER A 23 -0.74 2.97 -48.70
N LEU A 24 -1.99 3.07 -48.24
CA LEU A 24 -2.79 1.91 -47.82
C LEU A 24 -3.08 0.98 -49.00
N ARG A 25 -3.40 1.52 -50.18
CA ARG A 25 -3.59 0.72 -51.40
C ARG A 25 -2.32 -0.05 -51.76
N LYS A 26 -1.16 0.60 -51.66
CA LYS A 26 0.13 -0.05 -51.94
C LYS A 26 0.44 -1.17 -50.93
N GLN A 27 0.11 -0.99 -49.65
CA GLN A 27 0.27 -2.04 -48.64
C GLN A 27 -0.65 -3.24 -48.88
N VAL A 28 -1.91 -2.99 -49.25
CA VAL A 28 -2.85 -4.06 -49.59
C VAL A 28 -2.38 -4.84 -50.82
N GLU A 29 -1.86 -4.16 -51.84
CA GLU A 29 -1.34 -4.82 -53.04
C GLU A 29 -0.07 -5.64 -52.75
N LEU A 30 0.79 -5.17 -51.83
CA LEU A 30 1.96 -5.93 -51.35
C LEU A 30 1.56 -7.17 -50.55
N LEU A 31 0.50 -7.08 -49.74
CA LEU A 31 -0.03 -8.22 -48.99
C LEU A 31 -0.73 -9.22 -49.92
N ARG A 32 -1.44 -8.74 -50.93
CA ARG A 32 -2.14 -9.56 -51.91
C ARG A 32 -1.18 -10.36 -52.79
N ASN A 33 -0.04 -9.76 -53.15
CA ASN A 33 0.99 -10.40 -53.97
C ASN A 33 2.07 -11.11 -53.13
N ARG A 34 1.85 -11.25 -51.81
CA ARG A 34 2.75 -12.03 -50.95
C ARG A 34 2.60 -13.52 -51.31
N PRO A 35 3.71 -14.23 -51.58
CA PRO A 35 3.65 -15.68 -51.77
C PRO A 35 3.07 -16.36 -50.51
N PRO A 36 2.41 -17.53 -50.64
CA PRO A 36 1.90 -18.28 -49.50
C PRO A 36 3.01 -18.43 -48.46
N GLN A 37 2.76 -17.99 -47.23
CA GLN A 37 3.74 -18.20 -46.17
C GLN A 37 3.97 -19.70 -46.05
N PRO A 38 5.23 -20.17 -45.93
CA PRO A 38 5.47 -21.56 -45.58
C PRO A 38 4.67 -21.89 -44.32
N PRO A 39 4.15 -23.13 -44.20
CA PRO A 39 3.43 -23.53 -43.00
C PRO A 39 4.29 -23.17 -41.79
N LEU A 40 3.70 -22.44 -40.82
CA LEU A 40 4.39 -22.14 -39.57
C LEU A 40 4.99 -23.45 -39.04
N PRO A 41 6.20 -23.42 -38.44
CA PRO A 41 6.75 -24.58 -37.77
C PRO A 41 5.65 -25.13 -36.86
N GLN A 42 5.19 -26.35 -37.16
CA GLN A 42 4.20 -27.01 -36.30
C GLN A 42 4.90 -27.15 -34.95
N ILE A 43 4.46 -26.35 -33.99
CA ILE A 43 4.98 -26.42 -32.64
C ILE A 43 4.70 -27.84 -32.18
N ASP A 44 5.77 -28.56 -31.85
CA ASP A 44 5.66 -29.93 -31.38
C ASP A 44 4.60 -30.01 -30.27
N PRO A 45 3.66 -30.96 -30.30
CA PRO A 45 2.58 -31.07 -29.32
C PRO A 45 3.08 -31.06 -27.87
N SER A 46 4.28 -31.59 -27.62
CA SER A 46 4.96 -31.56 -26.33
C SER A 46 5.36 -30.13 -25.92
N ILE A 47 5.89 -29.34 -26.85
CA ILE A 47 6.23 -27.93 -26.62
C ILE A 47 4.95 -27.11 -26.35
N ALA A 48 3.89 -27.36 -27.10
CA ALA A 48 2.59 -26.70 -26.90
C ALA A 48 1.97 -27.04 -25.53
N ALA A 49 2.09 -28.29 -25.09
CA ALA A 49 1.62 -28.73 -23.78
C ALA A 49 2.39 -28.06 -22.64
N VAL A 50 3.72 -27.97 -22.74
CA VAL A 50 4.57 -27.30 -21.74
C VAL A 50 4.23 -25.81 -21.64
N LEU A 51 4.08 -25.12 -22.79
CA LEU A 51 3.71 -23.71 -22.80
C LEU A 51 2.31 -23.47 -22.22
N SER A 52 1.35 -24.33 -22.56
CA SER A 52 -0.01 -24.25 -22.00
C SER A 52 -0.01 -24.48 -20.49
N THR A 53 0.78 -25.45 -20.01
CA THR A 53 0.94 -25.73 -18.58
C THR A 53 1.61 -24.56 -17.85
N LEU A 54 2.61 -23.93 -18.46
CA LEU A 54 3.25 -22.75 -17.90
C LEU A 54 2.29 -21.56 -17.80
N ILE A 55 1.52 -21.29 -18.86
CA ILE A 55 0.53 -20.22 -18.88
C ILE A 55 -0.55 -20.46 -17.81
N GLU A 56 -1.03 -21.69 -17.69
CA GLU A 56 -2.01 -22.06 -16.68
C GLU A 56 -1.45 -21.92 -15.26
N THR A 57 -0.21 -22.34 -15.05
CA THR A 57 0.50 -22.16 -13.77
C THR A 57 0.63 -20.67 -13.42
N GLN A 58 1.00 -19.82 -14.39
CA GLN A 58 1.10 -18.37 -14.17
C GLN A 58 -0.27 -17.74 -13.86
N LYS A 59 -1.35 -18.17 -14.52
CA LYS A 59 -2.72 -17.72 -14.21
C LYS A 59 -3.15 -18.13 -12.80
N GLN A 60 -2.82 -19.35 -12.37
CA GLN A 60 -3.12 -19.81 -11.02
C GLN A 60 -2.31 -19.08 -9.96
N LEU A 61 -1.04 -18.78 -10.22
CA LEU A 61 -0.21 -17.95 -9.33
C LEU A 61 -0.76 -16.52 -9.24
N LEU A 62 -1.20 -15.93 -10.36
CA LEU A 62 -1.78 -14.59 -10.39
C LEU A 62 -3.17 -14.56 -9.70
N GLY A 63 -4.01 -15.58 -9.88
CA GLY A 63 -5.30 -15.71 -9.21
C GLY A 63 -5.19 -16.01 -7.71
N ARG A 64 -4.08 -16.61 -7.27
CA ARG A 64 -3.76 -16.75 -5.84
C ARG A 64 -3.29 -15.44 -5.23
N GLN A 65 -2.66 -14.54 -5.98
CA GLN A 65 -2.24 -13.21 -5.49
C GLN A 65 -3.44 -12.29 -5.19
N THR A 66 -4.56 -12.43 -5.89
CA THR A 66 -5.77 -11.63 -5.64
C THR A 66 -6.64 -12.15 -4.49
N ASN A 67 -6.43 -13.40 -4.07
CA ASN A 67 -7.02 -14.01 -2.87
C ASN A 67 -5.96 -14.29 -1.80
N GLN A 68 -4.87 -13.53 -1.81
CA GLN A 68 -4.00 -13.45 -0.65
C GLN A 68 -4.70 -12.53 0.35
N ASN A 69 -5.35 -13.15 1.35
CA ASN A 69 -5.10 -12.73 2.72
C ASN A 69 -3.61 -12.39 2.75
N VAL A 70 -3.31 -11.10 2.90
CA VAL A 70 -1.95 -10.63 3.00
C VAL A 70 -1.35 -11.40 4.17
N ILE A 71 -0.64 -12.50 3.88
CA ILE A 71 0.31 -13.07 4.81
C ILE A 71 1.42 -12.03 4.77
N GLN A 72 1.19 -10.97 5.54
CA GLN A 72 2.18 -10.02 5.96
C GLN A 72 3.16 -10.88 6.74
N ILE A 73 4.15 -11.45 6.05
CA ILE A 73 5.42 -11.84 6.67
C ILE A 73 6.16 -10.53 6.97
N THR A 74 5.49 -9.59 7.64
CA THR A 74 6.18 -8.63 8.46
C THR A 74 6.51 -9.42 9.71
N SER A 75 7.79 -9.48 10.04
CA SER A 75 8.17 -9.60 11.43
C SER A 75 7.59 -8.37 12.16
N ALA A 76 6.29 -8.36 12.46
CA ALA A 76 5.60 -7.25 13.10
C ALA A 76 6.15 -7.03 14.51
N ASN A 77 6.75 -8.07 15.10
CA ASN A 77 7.50 -7.98 16.33
C ASN A 77 8.80 -7.15 16.18
N ASP A 78 9.46 -7.20 15.02
CA ASP A 78 10.72 -6.46 14.80
C ASP A 78 10.49 -4.96 14.63
N THR A 79 9.37 -4.56 14.00
CA THR A 79 9.03 -3.13 13.89
C THR A 79 8.55 -2.55 15.22
N ALA A 80 7.86 -3.31 16.07
CA ALA A 80 7.51 -2.87 17.42
C ALA A 80 8.73 -2.68 18.33
N ASN A 81 9.81 -3.45 18.12
CA ASN A 81 11.04 -3.30 18.87
C ASN A 81 11.75 -1.96 18.65
N SER A 82 11.46 -1.28 17.54
CA SER A 82 11.96 0.08 17.26
C SER A 82 11.33 1.14 18.15
N ILE A 83 10.16 0.87 18.74
CA ILE A 83 9.50 1.76 19.71
C ILE A 83 10.23 1.60 21.05
N GLN A 84 10.68 2.69 21.65
CA GLN A 84 11.32 2.64 22.97
C GLN A 84 10.35 2.13 24.05
N ILE A 85 10.88 1.50 25.10
CA ILE A 85 10.05 1.04 26.22
C ILE A 85 9.60 2.26 27.03
N PHE A 86 8.30 2.40 27.23
CA PHE A 86 7.73 3.41 28.12
C PHE A 86 7.52 2.83 29.52
N LYS A 87 8.12 3.44 30.55
CA LYS A 87 8.01 2.94 31.93
C LYS A 87 6.88 3.64 32.69
N GLY A 88 6.57 4.88 32.31
CA GLY A 88 5.69 5.76 33.06
C GLY A 88 6.42 6.46 34.21
N ASP A 89 7.70 6.76 34.02
CA ASP A 89 8.51 7.55 34.95
C ASP A 89 8.26 9.05 34.74
N ILE A 90 8.67 9.90 35.69
CA ILE A 90 8.41 11.36 35.65
C ILE A 90 9.05 12.03 34.42
N ILE A 91 10.16 11.47 33.94
CA ILE A 91 10.87 11.95 32.76
C ILE A 91 10.25 11.50 31.43
N ASP A 92 9.37 10.49 31.46
CA ASP A 92 8.80 9.93 30.25
C ASP A 92 7.73 10.89 29.68
N ASN A 93 7.77 11.11 28.36
CA ASN A 93 6.77 11.91 27.66
C ASN A 93 5.80 11.01 26.90
N ALA A 94 4.59 10.82 27.45
CA ALA A 94 3.57 9.97 26.84
C ALA A 94 3.12 10.46 25.46
N PHE A 95 3.10 11.78 25.23
CA PHE A 95 2.66 12.33 23.94
C PHE A 95 3.67 12.04 22.84
N GLU A 96 4.96 12.28 23.10
CA GLU A 96 6.04 11.94 22.15
C GLU A 96 6.08 10.43 21.89
N TRP A 97 5.95 9.62 22.93
CA TRP A 97 5.92 8.18 22.79
C TRP A 97 4.74 7.69 21.94
N ILE A 98 3.53 8.20 22.17
CA ILE A 98 2.36 7.89 21.33
C ILE A 98 2.59 8.31 19.87
N ASN A 99 3.17 9.48 19.62
CA ASN A 99 3.46 9.93 18.26
C ASN A 99 4.44 8.99 17.55
N GLU A 100 5.43 8.44 18.27
CA GLU A 100 6.35 7.46 17.70
C GLU A 100 5.66 6.13 17.36
N VAL A 101 4.75 5.67 18.22
CA VAL A 101 3.89 4.52 17.92
C VAL A 101 3.05 4.78 16.66
N GLU A 102 2.41 5.94 16.55
CA GLU A 102 1.62 6.33 15.38
C GLU A 102 2.48 6.36 14.10
N ARG A 103 3.68 6.93 14.18
CA ARG A 103 4.62 7.02 13.05
C ARG A 103 5.03 5.64 12.55
N ILE A 104 5.49 4.76 13.44
CA ILE A 104 5.90 3.40 13.08
C ILE A 104 4.70 2.60 12.56
N SER A 105 3.54 2.73 13.20
CA SER A 105 2.33 2.03 12.78
C SER A 105 1.87 2.43 11.38
N THR A 106 2.06 3.70 11.00
CA THR A 106 1.73 4.20 9.66
C THR A 106 2.67 3.61 8.62
N LEU A 107 3.98 3.59 8.91
CA LEU A 107 5.00 3.02 8.02
C LEU A 107 4.82 1.52 7.82
N ALA A 108 4.43 0.81 8.88
CA ALA A 108 4.23 -0.64 8.86
C ALA A 108 2.79 -1.06 8.55
N HIS A 109 1.90 -0.11 8.23
CA HIS A 109 0.49 -0.34 7.91
C HIS A 109 -0.26 -1.19 8.95
N TRP A 110 -0.06 -0.90 10.23
CA TRP A 110 -0.73 -1.63 11.31
C TRP A 110 -2.22 -1.29 11.40
N SER A 111 -3.05 -2.30 11.64
CA SER A 111 -4.43 -2.10 12.09
C SER A 111 -4.46 -1.46 13.49
N ASN A 112 -5.60 -0.87 13.88
CA ASN A 112 -5.76 -0.31 15.24
C ASN A 112 -5.58 -1.38 16.32
N GLU A 113 -6.03 -2.61 16.08
CA GLU A 113 -5.89 -3.76 17.00
C GLU A 113 -4.41 -4.14 17.18
N LEU A 114 -3.66 -4.20 16.08
CA LEU A 114 -2.23 -4.50 16.11
C LEU A 114 -1.43 -3.37 16.77
N LYS A 115 -1.81 -2.12 16.49
CA LYS A 115 -1.22 -0.92 17.11
C LYS A 115 -1.39 -0.94 18.63
N LEU A 116 -2.59 -1.25 19.11
CA LEU A 116 -2.87 -1.41 20.54
C LEU A 116 -2.03 -2.54 21.16
N THR A 117 -1.99 -3.70 20.51
CA THR A 117 -1.22 -4.86 20.98
C THR A 117 0.27 -4.55 21.07
N ASN A 118 0.83 -3.92 20.04
CA ASN A 118 2.24 -3.52 20.00
C ASN A 118 2.55 -2.41 21.01
N ALA A 119 1.66 -1.44 21.22
CA ALA A 119 1.85 -0.44 22.27
C ALA A 119 1.90 -1.09 23.66
N ILE A 120 0.98 -2.03 23.95
CA ILE A 120 0.93 -2.75 25.24
C ILE A 120 2.17 -3.64 25.47
N SER A 121 2.80 -4.15 24.40
CA SER A 121 4.05 -4.92 24.52
C SER A 121 5.26 -4.05 24.82
N ARG A 122 5.19 -2.75 24.53
CA ARG A 122 6.28 -1.76 24.72
C ARG A 122 6.11 -0.85 25.93
N ILE A 123 5.18 -1.18 26.83
CA ILE A 123 5.07 -0.54 28.15
C ILE A 123 5.59 -1.46 29.26
N SER A 124 6.22 -0.89 30.28
CA SER A 124 6.74 -1.58 31.47
C SER A 124 6.45 -0.75 32.72
N GLY A 125 6.92 -1.20 33.89
CA GLY A 125 6.85 -0.42 35.13
C GLY A 125 5.44 0.06 35.51
N SER A 126 5.35 1.34 35.88
CA SER A 126 4.09 2.02 36.25
C SER A 126 3.05 2.00 35.14
N ALA A 127 3.49 2.12 33.88
CA ALA A 127 2.62 2.02 32.71
C ALA A 127 2.01 0.63 32.55
N LYS A 128 2.79 -0.43 32.77
CA LYS A 128 2.27 -1.81 32.75
C LYS A 128 1.28 -2.07 33.89
N ASN A 129 1.55 -1.54 35.08
CA ASN A 129 0.63 -1.65 36.22
C ASN A 129 -0.71 -0.94 35.94
N TRP A 130 -0.66 0.25 35.33
CA TRP A 130 -1.86 0.94 34.87
C TRP A 130 -2.62 0.10 33.83
N GLN A 131 -1.92 -0.53 32.88
CA GLN A 131 -2.56 -1.39 31.88
C GLN A 131 -3.32 -2.56 32.52
N LEU A 132 -2.74 -3.21 33.53
CA LEU A 132 -3.36 -4.38 34.19
C LEU A 132 -4.58 -4.02 35.05
N THR A 133 -4.63 -2.80 35.56
CA THR A 133 -5.69 -2.34 36.49
C THR A 133 -6.79 -1.57 35.77
N THR A 134 -6.43 -0.53 35.02
CA THR A 134 -7.35 0.39 34.36
C THR A 134 -7.32 0.25 32.84
N GLY A 135 -6.13 0.15 32.25
CA GLY A 135 -5.94 0.20 30.79
C GLY A 135 -6.60 -0.94 30.03
N LYS A 136 -6.77 -2.11 30.68
CA LYS A 136 -7.47 -3.29 30.14
C LYS A 136 -8.94 -3.05 29.74
N ASN A 137 -9.55 -1.97 30.22
CA ASN A 137 -10.94 -1.63 29.89
C ASN A 137 -11.05 -0.87 28.56
N PHE A 138 -9.93 -0.47 27.95
CA PHE A 138 -9.90 0.25 26.68
C PHE A 138 -9.38 -0.67 25.57
N ASN A 139 -10.30 -1.21 24.78
CA ASN A 139 -10.00 -2.19 23.72
C ASN A 139 -9.83 -1.56 22.33
N ASP A 140 -10.03 -0.25 22.21
CA ASP A 140 -9.81 0.52 20.99
C ASP A 140 -8.60 1.44 21.17
N TRP A 141 -7.76 1.54 20.13
CA TRP A 141 -6.55 2.36 20.13
C TRP A 141 -6.84 3.83 20.44
N THR A 142 -7.89 4.41 19.87
CA THR A 142 -8.21 5.84 20.00
C THR A 142 -8.62 6.18 21.42
N VAL A 143 -9.43 5.32 22.03
CA VAL A 143 -9.84 5.49 23.44
C VAL A 143 -8.65 5.22 24.37
N TRP A 144 -7.89 4.14 24.11
CA TRP A 144 -6.74 3.76 24.92
C TRP A 144 -5.66 4.84 24.95
N LYS A 145 -5.26 5.38 23.78
CA LYS A 145 -4.20 6.40 23.71
C LYS A 145 -4.59 7.70 24.42
N THR A 146 -5.87 8.06 24.37
CA THR A 146 -6.40 9.24 25.07
C THR A 146 -6.34 9.06 26.58
N ALA A 147 -6.77 7.89 27.07
CA ALA A 147 -6.69 7.56 28.50
C ALA A 147 -5.23 7.46 28.98
N PHE A 148 -4.34 6.87 28.16
CA PHE A 148 -2.91 6.75 28.43
C PHE A 148 -2.24 8.11 28.55
N ALA A 149 -2.43 8.99 27.57
CA ALA A 149 -1.91 10.36 27.59
C ALA A 149 -2.43 11.16 28.78
N SER A 150 -3.70 10.97 29.16
CA SER A 150 -4.27 11.62 30.34
C SER A 150 -3.68 11.09 31.65
N ARG A 151 -3.31 9.82 31.72
CA ARG A 151 -2.70 9.22 32.92
C ARG A 151 -1.25 9.64 33.11
N PHE A 152 -0.48 9.66 32.03
CA PHE A 152 0.95 9.92 32.02
C PHE A 152 1.27 11.32 31.46
N LYS A 153 0.49 12.32 31.86
CA LYS A 153 0.75 13.71 31.47
C LYS A 153 2.14 14.10 31.94
N ARG A 154 2.91 14.71 31.03
CA ARG A 154 4.23 15.24 31.35
C ARG A 154 4.08 16.34 32.40
N HIS A 155 4.79 16.20 33.51
CA HIS A 155 4.93 17.28 34.46
C HIS A 155 5.99 18.24 33.93
N ILE A 156 5.58 19.47 33.60
CA ILE A 156 6.52 20.54 33.23
C ILE A 156 7.38 20.84 34.44
N THR A 157 8.70 20.83 34.26
CA THR A 157 9.63 21.21 35.33
C THR A 157 9.56 22.73 35.55
N MET A 158 9.86 23.19 36.77
CA MET A 158 9.86 24.63 37.07
C MET A 158 10.79 25.42 36.12
N GLN A 159 11.90 24.82 35.69
CA GLN A 159 12.83 25.43 34.74
C GLN A 159 12.23 25.60 33.34
N GLU A 160 11.46 24.64 32.84
CA GLU A 160 10.76 24.77 31.55
C GLU A 160 9.62 25.80 31.61
N PHE A 161 8.93 25.88 32.76
CA PHE A 161 7.89 26.88 32.99
C PHE A 161 8.47 28.30 32.98
N LEU A 162 9.62 28.52 33.63
CA LEU A 162 10.28 29.82 33.70
C LEU A 162 10.99 30.24 32.40
N ALA A 163 11.11 29.35 31.42
CA ALA A 163 11.72 29.63 30.12
C ALA A 163 10.72 30.22 29.08
N HIS A 164 9.44 30.35 29.46
CA HIS A 164 8.36 30.94 28.67
C HIS A 164 7.75 32.14 29.42
#